data_AF-A0A373VRB3-F1
#
_entry.id   AF-A0A373VRB3-F1
#
_cell.length_a   1.000
_cell.length_b   1.000
_cell.length_c   1.000
_cell.angle_alpha   90.00
_cell.angle_beta   90.00
_cell.angle_gamma   90.00
#
_symmetry.space_group_name_H-M   'P 1'
#
loop_
_entity.id
_entity.type
_entity.pdbx_description
1 polymer ?
#
loop_
_entity_poly.entity_id
_entity_poly.type
_entity_poly.pdbx_seq_one_letter_code
_entity_poly.pdbx_strand_id
1 'polypeptide(L)'
;MDSSFSNKIDYVKEMYPKAFAKIQSTIEEECDKMDYVGSPMYDEYPDKTRLLGIRDRIFEIVHMENAACENDVCIIYPEDDWLKDTIMVLLLYEIQRRNQ
;
A
#
# COMPACT_ATOMS: atom_id res chain seq x y z
N MET A 1 13.92 -10.04 -6.81
CA MET A 1 12.53 -10.51 -6.69
C MET A 1 12.24 -11.41 -7.89
N ASP A 2 11.60 -12.57 -7.71
CA ASP A 2 11.24 -13.46 -8.84
C ASP A 2 10.27 -12.72 -9.78
N SER A 3 10.49 -12.80 -11.10
CA SER A 3 9.58 -12.22 -12.10
C SER A 3 8.15 -12.75 -11.95
N SER A 4 8.01 -13.97 -11.43
CA SER A 4 6.73 -14.58 -11.03
C SER A 4 5.97 -13.77 -9.98
N PHE A 5 6.65 -13.12 -9.04
CA PHE A 5 5.99 -12.34 -7.98
C PHE A 5 5.47 -10.99 -8.50
N SER A 6 6.24 -10.29 -9.34
CA SER A 6 5.79 -9.05 -9.99
C SER A 6 4.51 -9.31 -10.81
N ASN A 7 4.53 -10.37 -11.63
CA ASN A 7 3.37 -10.75 -12.45
C ASN A 7 2.12 -11.06 -11.61
N LYS A 8 2.27 -11.60 -10.39
CA LYS A 8 1.15 -11.84 -9.48
C LYS A 8 0.59 -10.54 -8.91
N ILE A 9 1.43 -9.57 -8.59
CA ILE A 9 1.00 -8.23 -8.14
C ILE A 9 0.25 -7.53 -9.28
N ASP A 10 0.77 -7.60 -10.50
CA ASP A 10 0.13 -6.99 -11.67
C ASP A 10 -1.24 -7.62 -11.95
N TYR A 11 -1.35 -8.96 -11.86
CA TYR A 11 -2.62 -9.68 -11.96
C TYR A 11 -3.64 -9.24 -10.90
N VAL A 12 -3.20 -9.07 -9.65
CA VAL A 12 -4.09 -8.64 -8.56
C VAL A 12 -4.56 -7.19 -8.78
N LYS A 13 -3.68 -6.32 -9.31
CA LYS A 13 -4.04 -4.95 -9.71
C LYS A 13 -5.08 -4.92 -10.84
N GLU A 14 -5.03 -5.87 -11.76
CA GLU A 14 -6.01 -6.00 -12.86
C GLU A 14 -7.40 -6.44 -12.39
N MET A 15 -7.52 -7.23 -11.32
CA MET A 15 -8.82 -7.70 -10.82
C MET A 15 -9.68 -6.59 -10.21
N TYR A 16 -9.07 -5.61 -9.55
CA TYR A 16 -9.79 -4.52 -8.87
C TYR A 16 -9.12 -3.16 -9.11
N PRO A 17 -9.10 -2.67 -10.36
CA PRO A 17 -8.23 -1.58 -10.77
C PRO A 17 -8.50 -0.27 -10.02
N LYS A 18 -9.77 0.05 -9.70
CA LYS A 18 -10.12 1.26 -8.95
C LYS A 18 -9.71 1.18 -7.48
N ALA A 19 -9.95 0.04 -6.83
CA ALA A 19 -9.59 -0.21 -5.44
C ALA A 19 -8.08 -0.17 -5.25
N PHE A 20 -7.35 -0.90 -6.10
CA PHE A 20 -5.90 -0.94 -6.06
C PHE A 20 -5.26 0.38 -6.45
N ALA A 21 -5.80 1.11 -7.44
CA ALA A 21 -5.26 2.42 -7.79
C ALA A 21 -5.33 3.41 -6.62
N LYS A 22 -6.43 3.40 -5.86
CA LYS A 22 -6.56 4.27 -4.69
C LYS A 22 -5.56 3.88 -3.59
N ILE A 23 -5.49 2.60 -3.23
CA ILE A 23 -4.54 2.11 -2.22
C ILE A 23 -3.09 2.39 -2.66
N GLN A 24 -2.76 2.11 -3.91
CA GLN A 24 -1.42 2.32 -4.48
C GLN A 24 -1.02 3.81 -4.45
N SER A 25 -1.92 4.72 -4.81
CA SER A 25 -1.70 6.17 -4.70
C SER A 25 -1.41 6.59 -3.26
N THR A 26 -2.18 6.11 -2.28
CA THR A 26 -1.94 6.43 -0.86
C THR A 26 -0.60 5.86 -0.37
N ILE A 27 -0.23 4.65 -0.81
CA ILE A 27 1.08 4.04 -0.49
C ILE A 27 2.22 4.89 -1.05
N GLU A 28 2.15 5.28 -2.32
CA GLU A 28 3.18 6.10 -2.98
C GLU A 28 3.35 7.44 -2.24
N GLU A 29 2.26 8.11 -1.89
CA GLU A 29 2.30 9.37 -1.14
C GLU A 29 2.90 9.21 0.27
N GLU A 30 2.59 8.13 0.99
CA GLU A 30 3.18 7.86 2.30
C GLU A 30 4.67 7.48 2.19
N CYS A 31 5.05 6.74 1.14
CA CYS A 31 6.47 6.45 0.85
C CYS A 31 7.24 7.71 0.46
N ASP A 32 6.65 8.63 -0.30
CA ASP A 32 7.26 9.91 -0.69
C ASP A 32 7.56 10.79 0.54
N LYS A 33 6.68 10.79 1.55
CA LYS A 33 6.94 11.48 2.84
C LYS A 33 8.16 10.89 3.58
N MET A 34 8.49 9.64 3.30
CA MET A 34 9.66 8.95 3.84
C MET A 34 10.85 8.96 2.88
N ASP A 35 10.79 9.69 1.77
CA ASP A 35 11.89 9.78 0.80
C ASP A 35 12.93 10.83 1.24
N TYR A 36 13.74 10.48 2.24
CA TYR A 36 14.84 11.31 2.71
C TYR A 36 16.07 10.47 3.11
N VAL A 37 17.26 11.09 3.11
CA VAL A 37 18.52 10.39 3.43
C VAL A 37 18.51 9.90 4.88
N GLY A 38 18.79 8.61 5.07
CA GLY A 38 18.70 7.96 6.38
C GLY A 38 17.26 7.68 6.81
N SER A 39 16.30 7.76 5.88
CA SER A 39 14.97 7.27 6.16
C SER A 39 14.98 5.74 6.26
N PRO A 40 14.11 5.18 7.10
CA PRO A 40 13.96 3.74 7.20
C PRO A 40 13.31 3.07 6.00
N MET A 41 12.98 3.82 4.95
CA MET A 41 12.63 3.26 3.65
C MET A 41 13.86 2.57 3.01
N TYR A 42 15.05 3.07 3.33
CA TYR A 42 16.34 2.60 2.80
C TYR A 42 17.07 1.63 3.74
N ASP A 43 16.43 1.21 4.84
CA ASP A 43 16.99 0.20 5.72
C ASP A 43 17.05 -1.14 4.98
N GLU A 44 18.19 -1.84 5.06
CA GLU A 44 18.36 -3.18 4.47
C GLU A 44 17.35 -4.18 5.07
N TYR A 45 16.97 -3.98 6.35
CA TYR A 45 15.97 -4.75 7.07
C TYR A 45 15.03 -3.79 7.84
N PRO A 46 13.95 -3.31 7.21
CA PRO A 46 12.99 -2.45 7.90
C PRO A 46 12.32 -3.21 9.06
N ASP A 47 12.26 -2.55 10.22
CA ASP A 47 11.65 -3.14 11.41
C ASP A 47 10.15 -3.47 11.20
N LYS A 48 9.72 -4.65 11.66
CA LYS A 48 8.35 -5.13 11.47
C LYS A 48 7.33 -4.21 12.14
N THR A 49 7.61 -3.72 13.34
CA THR A 49 6.68 -2.82 14.07
C THR A 49 6.51 -1.53 13.31
N ARG A 50 7.59 -1.00 12.73
CA ARG A 50 7.55 0.18 11.89
C ARG A 50 6.69 -0.02 10.64
N LEU A 51 6.89 -1.13 9.92
CA LEU A 51 6.09 -1.46 8.73
C LEU A 51 4.61 -1.61 9.07
N LEU A 52 4.29 -2.24 10.19
CA LEU A 52 2.91 -2.36 10.67
C LEU A 52 2.30 -0.99 10.96
N GLY A 53 3.06 -0.08 11.58
CA GLY A 53 2.61 1.29 11.83
C GLY A 53 2.35 2.10 10.55
N ILE A 54 3.20 1.96 9.53
CA ILE A 54 2.99 2.58 8.21
C ILE A 54 1.73 1.99 7.55
N ARG A 55 1.58 0.66 7.57
CA ARG A 55 0.38 -0.03 7.07
C ARG A 55 -0.89 0.46 7.76
N ASP A 56 -0.87 0.60 9.08
CA ASP A 56 -2.03 1.05 9.86
C ASP A 56 -2.40 2.50 9.51
N ARG A 57 -1.40 3.38 9.34
CA ARG A 57 -1.63 4.76 8.89
C ARG A 57 -2.27 4.82 7.50
N ILE A 58 -1.77 4.03 6.55
CA ILE A 58 -2.34 3.94 5.20
C ILE A 58 -3.77 3.40 5.25
N PHE A 59 -4.01 2.36 6.06
CA PHE A 59 -5.34 1.80 6.28
C PHE A 59 -6.31 2.87 6.80
N GLU A 60 -5.91 3.64 7.81
CA GLU A 60 -6.73 4.72 8.36
C GLU A 60 -7.06 5.79 7.31
N ILE A 61 -6.08 6.21 6.49
CA ILE A 61 -6.31 7.18 5.41
C ILE A 61 -7.33 6.63 4.41
N VAL A 62 -7.10 5.43 3.86
CA VAL A 62 -7.97 4.81 2.87
C VAL A 62 -9.38 4.60 3.43
N HIS A 63 -9.48 4.19 4.70
CA HIS A 63 -10.75 3.96 5.37
C HIS A 63 -11.53 5.27 5.59
N MET A 64 -10.87 6.33 6.06
CA MET A 64 -11.48 7.65 6.26
C MET A 64 -11.93 8.29 4.94
N GLU A 65 -11.10 8.23 3.90
CA GLU A 65 -11.44 8.76 2.57
C GLU A 65 -12.64 8.02 1.95
N ASN A 66 -12.72 6.70 2.16
CA ASN A 66 -13.86 5.91 1.71
C ASN A 66 -15.13 6.21 2.53
N ALA A 67 -15.02 6.49 3.83
CA ALA A 67 -16.14 6.88 4.68
C ALA A 67 -16.67 8.30 4.38
N ALA A 68 -15.81 9.21 3.89
CA ALA A 68 -16.17 10.57 3.50
C ALA A 68 -16.73 10.68 2.07
N CYS A 69 -16.92 9.56 1.37
CA CYS A 69 -17.43 9.51 0.01
C CYS A 69 -18.93 9.87 -0.03
N GLU A 70 -19.26 11.06 -0.54
CA GLU A 70 -20.65 11.55 -0.67
C GLU A 70 -21.28 11.30 -2.06
N ASN A 71 -20.52 10.90 -3.09
CA ASN A 71 -21.03 10.72 -4.46
C ASN A 71 -20.62 9.36 -5.09
N ASP A 72 -21.62 8.52 -5.40
CA ASP A 72 -21.78 7.33 -6.29
C ASP A 72 -20.64 6.34 -6.63
N VAL A 73 -19.38 6.50 -6.20
CA VAL A 73 -18.34 5.47 -6.40
C VAL A 73 -17.49 5.29 -5.14
N CYS A 74 -18.14 4.91 -4.04
CA CYS A 74 -17.42 4.44 -2.87
C CYS A 74 -16.92 3.03 -3.13
N ILE A 75 -15.66 2.76 -2.76
CA ILE A 75 -15.01 1.48 -3.02
C ILE A 75 -15.36 0.55 -1.88
N ILE A 76 -16.09 -0.50 -2.18
CA ILE A 76 -16.42 -1.53 -1.17
C ILE A 76 -15.24 -2.49 -1.11
N TYR A 77 -14.52 -2.43 0.01
CA TYR A 77 -13.50 -3.42 0.35
C TYR A 77 -14.16 -4.61 1.05
N PRO A 78 -13.67 -5.85 0.86
CA PRO A 78 -14.27 -7.04 1.47
C PRO A 78 -14.28 -7.00 3.00
N GLU A 79 -13.09 -6.94 3.63
CA GLU A 79 -12.89 -6.95 5.09
C GLU A 79 -11.67 -6.10 5.45
N ASP A 80 -11.64 -5.59 6.69
CA ASP A 80 -10.52 -4.76 7.18
C ASP A 80 -9.18 -5.50 7.14
N ASP A 81 -9.17 -6.79 7.52
CA ASP A 81 -7.96 -7.61 7.50
C ASP A 81 -7.47 -7.86 6.08
N TRP A 82 -8.39 -8.09 5.13
CA TRP A 82 -8.04 -8.19 3.71
C TRP A 82 -7.42 -6.89 3.19
N LEU A 83 -7.96 -5.74 3.58
CA LEU A 83 -7.42 -4.43 3.18
C LEU A 83 -6.03 -4.21 3.77
N LYS A 84 -5.83 -4.53 5.06
CA LYS A 84 -4.54 -4.45 5.74
C LYS A 84 -3.49 -5.35 5.10
N ASP A 85 -3.84 -6.59 4.77
CA ASP A 85 -2.94 -7.53 4.10
C ASP A 85 -2.57 -7.04 2.69
N THR A 86 -3.55 -6.51 1.96
CA THR A 86 -3.34 -5.93 0.63
C THR A 86 -2.40 -4.72 0.70
N ILE A 87 -2.63 -3.80 1.64
CA ILE A 87 -1.75 -2.66 1.89
C ILE A 87 -0.34 -3.14 2.22
N MET A 88 -0.20 -4.15 3.09
CA MET A 88 1.11 -4.68 3.48
C MET A 88 1.89 -5.22 2.28
N VAL A 89 1.24 -6.03 1.44
CA VAL A 89 1.87 -6.60 0.24
C VAL A 89 2.31 -5.51 -0.74
N LEU A 90 1.46 -4.51 -0.99
CA LEU A 90 1.75 -3.41 -1.91
C LEU A 90 2.83 -2.46 -1.35
N LEU A 91 2.82 -2.20 -0.04
CA LEU A 91 3.83 -1.38 0.64
C LEU A 91 5.22 -2.03 0.53
N LEU A 92 5.31 -3.33 0.83
CA LEU A 92 6.56 -4.07 0.69
C LEU A 92 7.06 -4.07 -0.76
N TYR A 93 6.14 -4.21 -1.71
CA TYR A 93 6.47 -4.13 -3.13
C TYR A 93 7.05 -2.75 -3.51
N GLU A 94 6.42 -1.66 -3.06
CA GLU A 94 6.87 -0.30 -3.40
C GLU A 94 8.22 0.04 -2.75
N ILE A 95 8.42 -0.30 -1.48
CA ILE A 95 9.73 -0.13 -0.80
C ILE A 95 10.82 -0.88 -1.55
N GLN A 96 10.56 -2.14 -1.92
CA GLN A 96 11.54 -2.94 -2.65
C GLN A 96 11.81 -2.42 -4.06
N ARG A 97 10.79 -1.86 -4.74
CA ARG A 97 10.90 -1.26 -6.07
C ARG A 97 11.78 -0.01 -6.05
N ARG A 98 11.72 0.79 -4.99
CA ARG A 98 12.54 2.00 -4.82
C ARG A 98 13.99 1.72 -4.42
N ASN A 99 14.23 0.56 -3.80
CA ASN A 99 15.56 0.11 -3.38
C ASN A 99 16.32 -0.68 -4.47
N GLN A 100 15.79 -0.79 -5.69
CA GLN A 100 16.45 -1.38 -6.87
C GLN A 100 16.90 -0.29 -7.85
#